data_AF-A0A1G9R8P2-F1
#
_entry.id   AF-A0A1G9R8P2-F1
#
_cell.length_a   1.000
_cell.length_b   1.000
_cell.length_c   1.000
_cell.angle_alpha   90.00
_cell.angle_beta   90.00
_cell.angle_gamma   90.00
#
_symmetry.space_group_name_H-M   'P 1'
#
loop_
_entity.id
_entity.type
_entity.pdbx_description
1 polymer ?
#
loop_
_entity_poly.entity_id
_entity_poly.type
_entity_poly.pdbx_seq_one_letter_code
_entity_poly.pdbx_strand_id
1 'polypeptide(L)' 'MATDDPEPTSRRGPTASVVIELDSETGAIRIERRTALGTVTEHVER' A
#
# COMPACT_ATOMS: atom_id res chain seq x y z
N MET A 1 6.43 3.48 -30.71
CA MET A 1 7.14 3.43 -29.42
C MET A 1 6.15 2.92 -28.41
N ALA A 2 6.30 1.68 -27.91
CA ALA A 2 5.54 1.21 -26.77
C ALA A 2 6.28 1.70 -25.52
N THR A 3 5.59 2.43 -24.65
CA THR A 3 6.05 2.66 -23.29
C THR A 3 5.87 1.36 -22.54
N ASP A 4 6.97 0.68 -22.21
CA ASP A 4 6.97 -0.37 -21.18
C ASP A 4 6.58 0.30 -19.86
N ASP A 5 5.29 0.27 -19.52
CA ASP A 5 4.85 0.56 -18.16
C ASP A 5 5.52 -0.47 -17.25
N PRO A 6 6.30 -0.05 -16.23
CA PRO A 6 6.99 -1.01 -15.36
C PRO A 6 5.93 -1.87 -14.65
N GLU A 7 6.00 -3.19 -14.84
CA GLU A 7 5.11 -4.12 -14.16
C GLU A 7 5.17 -3.90 -12.64
N PRO A 8 4.01 -3.89 -11.94
CA PRO A 8 4.01 -3.74 -10.49
C PRO A 8 4.71 -4.94 -9.85
N THR A 9 5.95 -4.74 -9.42
CA THR A 9 6.73 -5.79 -8.76
C THR A 9 6.14 -6.06 -7.38
N SER A 10 5.38 -7.16 -7.26
CA SER A 10 4.81 -7.58 -5.98
C SER A 10 5.90 -8.17 -5.08
N ARG A 11 6.33 -7.43 -4.05
CA ARG A 11 7.30 -7.92 -3.06
C ARG A 11 6.58 -8.70 -1.97
N ARG A 12 6.81 -10.02 -1.89
CA ARG A 12 6.21 -10.91 -0.91
C ARG A 12 6.97 -10.84 0.43
N GLY A 13 6.41 -10.15 1.42
CA GLY A 13 6.91 -10.10 2.81
C GLY A 13 6.22 -11.12 3.73
N PRO A 14 6.60 -11.21 5.02
CA PRO A 14 5.89 -12.05 5.99
C PRO A 14 4.41 -11.70 6.05
N THR A 15 3.55 -12.71 6.23
CA THR A 15 2.09 -12.55 6.30
C THR A 15 1.73 -11.62 7.45
N ALA A 16 1.35 -10.39 7.13
CA ALA A 16 0.92 -9.37 8.07
C ALA A 16 -0.55 -9.05 7.81
N SER A 17 -1.33 -8.77 8.86
CA SER A 17 -2.67 -8.21 8.68
C SER A 17 -2.53 -6.79 8.14
N VAL A 18 -3.09 -6.55 6.96
CA VAL A 18 -3.10 -5.25 6.29
C VAL A 18 -4.54 -4.76 6.18
N VAL A 19 -4.78 -3.52 6.60
CA VAL A 19 -6.03 -2.79 6.37
C VAL A 19 -5.72 -1.64 5.41
N ILE A 20 -6.49 -1.55 4.34
CA ILE A 20 -6.36 -0.48 3.34
C ILE A 20 -7.67 0.30 3.33
N GLU A 21 -7.58 1.60 3.56
CA GLU A 21 -8.70 2.52 3.49
C GLU A 21 -8.47 3.53 2.37
N LEU A 22 -9.51 3.75 1.56
CA LEU A 22 -9.53 4.74 0.49
C LEU A 22 -10.51 5.84 0.87
N ASP A 23 -10.03 7.07 0.94
CA ASP A 23 -10.87 8.24 1.04
C ASP A 23 -11.44 8.55 -0.35
N SER A 24 -12.75 8.42 -0.51
CA SER A 24 -13.41 8.58 -1.82
C SER A 24 -13.56 10.04 -2.27
N GLU A 25 -13.40 11.00 -1.36
CA GLU A 25 -13.52 12.43 -1.66
C GLU A 25 -12.20 12.99 -2.19
N THR A 26 -11.10 12.61 -1.55
CA THR A 26 -9.75 13.12 -1.82
C THR A 26 -8.91 12.15 -2.65
N GLY A 27 -9.28 10.87 -2.68
CA GLY A 27 -8.48 9.80 -3.29
C GLY A 27 -7.28 9.36 -2.43
N ALA A 28 -7.16 9.86 -1.20
CA ALA A 28 -6.06 9.50 -0.31
C ALA A 28 -6.13 8.01 0.10
N ILE A 29 -4.98 7.35 0.17
CA ILE A 29 -4.87 5.95 0.56
C ILE A 29 -4.14 5.85 1.89
N ARG A 30 -4.81 5.24 2.88
CA ARG A 30 -4.23 4.90 4.18
C ARG A 30 -4.00 3.40 4.25
N ILE A 31 -2.75 3.00 4.52
CA ILE A 31 -2.37 1.60 4.66
C ILE A 31 -1.92 1.39 6.10
N GLU A 32 -2.65 0.56 6.85
CA GLU A 32 -2.27 0.12 8.18
C GLU A 32 -1.80 -1.34 8.13
N ARG A 33 -0.56 -1.58 8.56
CA ARG A 33 0.05 -2.91 8.59
C ARG A 33 0.42 -3.29 10.01
N ARG A 34 -0.18 -4.37 10.52
CA ARG A 34 0.22 -4.95 11.82
C ARG A 34 1.35 -5.96 11.61
N THR A 35 2.49 -5.69 12.22
CA THR A 35 3.67 -6.55 12.20
C THR A 35 3.94 -7.13 13.58
N ALA A 36 4.83 -8.13 13.67
CA ALA A 36 5.28 -8.67 14.96
C ALA A 36 5.97 -7.62 15.86
N LEU A 37 6.42 -6.50 15.27
CA LEU A 37 7.11 -5.42 15.98
C LEU A 37 6.18 -4.23 16.32
N GLY A 38 4.90 -4.29 15.94
CA GLY A 38 3.93 -3.21 16.13
C GLY A 38 3.21 -2.80 14.84
N THR A 39 2.50 -1.67 14.89
CA THR A 39 1.71 -1.16 13.76
C THR A 39 2.50 -0.13 12.95
N VAL A 40 2.54 -0.32 11.63
CA VAL A 40 3.06 0.65 10.66
C VAL A 40 1.88 1.28 9.93
N THR A 41 1.86 2.61 9.84
CA THR A 41 0.85 3.35 9.06
C THR A 41 1.56 4.10 7.95
N GLU A 42 1.19 3.80 6.71
CA GLU A 42 1.70 4.48 5.51
C GLU A 42 0.57 5.34 4.92
N HIS A 43 0.89 6.58 4.58
CA HIS A 43 0.00 7.51 3.88
C HIS A 43 0.54 7.69 2.46
N VAL A 44 -0.28 7.41 1.45
CA VAL A 44 0.03 7.71 0.06
C VAL A 44 -0.95 8.76 -0.45
N GLU A 45 -0.44 9.97 -0.68
CA GLU A 45 -1.13 11.03 -1.42
C GLU A 45 -0.86 10.84 -2.91
N ARG A 46 -1.84 11.18 -3.76
CA ARG A 46 -1.74 11.01 -5.21
C ARG A 46 -0.86 12.07 -5.86
#